data_AF-A0A257W9S4-F1
#
_entry.id   AF-A0A257W9S4-F1
#
_cell.length_a   1.000
_cell.length_b   1.000
_cell.length_c   1.000
_cell.angle_alpha   90.00
_cell.angle_beta   90.00
_cell.angle_gamma   90.00
#
_symmetry.space_group_name_H-M   'P 1'
#
loop_
_entity.id
_entity.type
_entity.pdbx_description
1 polymer ?
#
loop_
_entity_poly.entity_id
_entity_poly.type
_entity_poly.pdbx_seq_one_letter_code
_entity_poly.pdbx_strand_id
1 'polypeptide(L)'
;AIAIVEALKAKGIKNIGMVYNLHHGHGHLDRLAKILPRMLPHLLCFNLNGMDIDGEAKGRKILPLGVGTEDVKVLRIVRASGYSGPIGILNHTNEDAEGRLLDNLDGLAWLLPQLDDNPPGPKPKYRTWSDKPAATAPGTTAKLLVAGQSVPSLNKEFGNALKGSYFQQDNEPFRTLPLTIECRARLTSKDHFNILTASDAKSSATHWELYTHAKRGTLALYLPGRGGDFDSKVDVCDGQWHDFVANIDEQNVTLWIDGKQVFTKATQPLKGTPTAGGIAFGSLVDQSIGCDGLIDDVRLTRGVMKPRKGSAPRLRMDNTIGLWNFDNLDALLPPPAPKPAEFKPDRKPLNPDDNVHWQEFVNRERIFDFYGKQALQFMKQKPLPELIPQFPGLDGGQQGHWGNQNDQVTWKDNRFAASDHGSVFSCVFKGAGLTIPKAVCVRDGDTSYVFDADEIAIRATWTGGFIKLGDARHGFMGGAAMDGKLTQKFETNHDGAITYMGFYRHGKKVIFSTSNEGVRSIDSKENAPYVKGGPAQWPQWIETKGRLGTQQPFATDTIELPFENPYGALFFITAHDFFSDGTAAIA
;
A
#
# COMPACT_ATOMS: atom_id res chain seq x y z
N ALA A 1 13.17 -13.03 16.67
CA ALA A 1 14.18 -11.98 16.48
C ALA A 1 15.50 -12.30 17.20
N ILE A 2 15.55 -12.49 18.53
CA ILE A 2 16.79 -12.84 19.26
C ILE A 2 17.52 -14.04 18.65
N ALA A 3 16.82 -15.19 18.48
CA ALA A 3 17.41 -16.40 17.90
C ALA A 3 17.97 -16.20 16.48
N ILE A 4 17.41 -15.27 15.70
CA ILE A 4 17.90 -14.93 14.36
C ILE A 4 19.23 -14.17 14.48
N VAL A 5 19.29 -13.17 15.36
CA VAL A 5 20.53 -12.42 15.63
C VAL A 5 21.62 -13.37 16.15
N GLU A 6 21.30 -14.27 17.08
CA GLU A 6 22.24 -15.27 17.62
C GLU A 6 22.73 -16.23 16.53
N ALA A 7 21.83 -16.76 15.70
CA ALA A 7 22.22 -17.65 14.61
C ALA A 7 23.13 -16.95 13.58
N LEU A 8 22.89 -15.67 13.29
CA LEU A 8 23.72 -14.90 12.37
C LEU A 8 25.08 -14.54 12.98
N LYS A 9 25.12 -14.20 14.27
CA LYS A 9 26.37 -14.03 15.02
C LYS A 9 27.20 -15.32 15.06
N ALA A 10 26.56 -16.47 15.25
CA ALA A 10 27.21 -17.78 15.21
C ALA A 10 27.82 -18.11 13.83
N LYS A 11 27.28 -17.52 12.76
CA LYS A 11 27.82 -17.59 11.38
C LYS A 11 28.87 -16.52 11.08
N GLY A 12 29.34 -15.78 12.08
CA GLY A 12 30.41 -14.78 11.93
C GLY A 12 29.94 -13.37 11.57
N ILE A 13 28.63 -13.10 11.45
CA ILE A 13 28.10 -11.76 11.17
C ILE A 13 28.09 -10.94 12.47
N LYS A 14 29.02 -9.98 12.58
CA LYS A 14 29.27 -9.24 13.82
C LYS A 14 28.49 -7.91 13.95
N ASN A 15 28.07 -7.31 12.84
CA ASN A 15 27.40 -6.00 12.77
C ASN A 15 25.87 -6.11 12.71
N ILE A 16 25.28 -6.99 13.52
CA ILE A 16 23.84 -7.25 13.51
C ILE A 16 23.23 -7.11 14.91
N GLY A 17 22.03 -6.52 14.94
CA GLY A 17 21.22 -6.39 16.15
C GLY A 17 19.76 -6.10 15.79
N MET A 18 19.00 -5.58 16.77
CA MET A 18 17.57 -5.30 16.64
C MET A 18 17.23 -3.87 17.05
N VAL A 19 16.33 -3.25 16.30
CA VAL A 19 15.62 -2.04 16.73
C VAL A 19 14.26 -2.47 17.25
N TYR A 20 13.92 -2.08 18.47
CA TYR A 20 12.66 -2.45 19.09
C TYR A 20 11.69 -1.28 19.09
N ASN A 21 10.63 -1.39 18.29
CA ASN A 21 9.53 -0.44 18.23
C ASN A 21 8.46 -0.79 19.27
N LEU A 22 8.34 0.02 20.33
CA LEU A 22 7.49 -0.28 21.47
C LEU A 22 6.01 -0.47 21.11
N HIS A 23 5.48 0.21 20.09
CA HIS A 23 4.09 0.07 19.65
C HIS A 23 3.70 -1.35 19.17
N HIS A 24 4.64 -2.22 18.81
CA HIS A 24 4.34 -3.63 18.55
C HIS A 24 4.20 -4.47 19.85
N GLY A 25 4.50 -3.87 20.99
CA GLY A 25 4.51 -4.52 22.29
C GLY A 25 3.21 -4.46 23.08
N HIS A 26 2.13 -3.89 22.52
CA HIS A 26 0.82 -3.79 23.20
C HIS A 26 0.34 -5.13 23.75
N GLY A 27 0.38 -6.18 22.93
CA GLY A 27 -0.06 -7.53 23.32
C GLY A 27 0.88 -8.27 24.28
N HIS A 28 1.95 -7.62 24.76
CA HIS A 28 2.88 -8.25 25.69
C HIS A 28 3.54 -7.30 26.70
N LEU A 29 2.91 -6.16 27.00
CA LEU A 29 3.42 -5.20 27.99
C LEU A 29 3.61 -5.84 29.38
N ASP A 30 2.75 -6.79 29.74
CA ASP A 30 2.79 -7.58 30.98
C ASP A 30 4.09 -8.36 31.17
N ARG A 31 4.67 -8.86 30.07
CA ARG A 31 5.93 -9.63 30.08
C ARG A 31 7.16 -8.81 29.66
N LEU A 32 7.02 -7.50 29.42
CA LEU A 32 8.12 -6.63 28.97
C LEU A 32 9.30 -6.66 29.95
N ALA A 33 9.04 -6.59 31.27
CA ALA A 33 10.07 -6.64 32.31
C ALA A 33 10.91 -7.93 32.27
N LYS A 34 10.31 -9.05 31.84
CA LYS A 34 10.99 -10.34 31.71
C LYS A 34 11.77 -10.46 30.40
N ILE A 35 11.25 -9.86 29.32
CA ILE A 35 11.82 -10.03 27.97
C ILE A 35 12.91 -9.01 27.68
N LEU A 36 12.77 -7.77 28.15
CA LEU A 36 13.73 -6.70 27.88
C LEU A 36 15.17 -7.08 28.26
N PRO A 37 15.47 -7.65 29.44
CA PRO A 37 16.83 -8.09 29.78
C PRO A 37 17.44 -9.07 28.77
N ARG A 38 16.63 -9.93 28.15
CA ARG A 38 17.09 -10.87 27.12
C ARG A 38 17.34 -10.18 25.78
N MET A 39 16.70 -9.05 25.51
CA MET A 39 16.91 -8.27 24.29
C MET A 39 18.15 -7.38 24.37
N LEU A 40 18.53 -6.91 25.57
CA LEU A 40 19.62 -5.93 25.78
C LEU A 40 20.91 -6.25 24.99
N PRO A 41 21.45 -7.49 24.98
CA PRO A 41 22.71 -7.79 24.26
C PRO A 41 22.60 -7.67 22.73
N HIS A 42 21.39 -7.49 22.22
CA HIS A 42 21.07 -7.44 20.80
C HIS A 42 20.45 -6.11 20.38
N LEU A 43 20.06 -5.24 21.32
CA LEU A 43 19.38 -3.97 21.02
C LEU A 43 20.35 -2.91 20.48
N LEU A 44 20.05 -2.41 19.28
CA LEU A 44 20.71 -1.25 18.67
C LEU A 44 20.00 0.05 19.00
N CYS A 45 18.68 0.02 19.15
CA CYS A 45 17.85 1.17 19.51
C CYS A 45 16.53 0.69 20.11
N PHE A 46 16.00 1.44 21.08
CA PHE A 46 14.67 1.22 21.64
C PHE A 46 13.79 2.46 21.36
N ASN A 47 12.76 2.30 20.53
CA ASN A 47 11.89 3.40 20.13
C ASN A 47 10.67 3.47 21.04
N LEU A 48 10.44 4.66 21.62
CA LEU A 48 9.34 4.96 22.54
C LEU A 48 8.15 5.60 21.83
N ASN A 49 6.97 5.30 22.37
CA ASN A 49 5.70 6.00 22.17
C ASN A 49 4.86 5.78 23.43
N GLY A 50 3.78 6.54 23.61
CA GLY A 50 2.82 6.29 24.67
C GLY A 50 2.05 4.97 24.46
N MET A 51 1.81 4.23 25.53
CA MET A 51 1.26 2.88 25.54
C MET A 51 0.03 2.77 26.45
N ASP A 52 -0.97 2.05 25.98
CA ASP A 52 -2.18 1.71 26.74
C ASP A 52 -2.36 0.19 26.87
N ILE A 53 -3.07 -0.22 27.92
CA ILE A 53 -3.60 -1.59 28.02
C ILE A 53 -4.53 -1.83 26.81
N ASP A 54 -4.19 -2.83 26.00
CA ASP A 54 -4.88 -3.17 24.75
C ASP A 54 -4.97 -2.01 23.74
N GLY A 55 -3.98 -1.11 23.74
CA GLY A 55 -3.96 0.07 22.88
C GLY A 55 -4.22 -0.23 21.40
N GLU A 56 -3.68 -1.31 20.85
CA GLU A 56 -3.96 -1.73 19.46
C GLU A 56 -5.44 -2.04 19.21
N ALA A 57 -6.07 -2.83 20.09
CA ALA A 57 -7.49 -3.18 19.97
C ALA A 57 -8.41 -1.95 20.14
N LYS A 58 -7.94 -0.92 20.86
CA LYS A 58 -8.67 0.32 21.13
C LYS A 58 -8.38 1.44 20.13
N GLY A 59 -7.64 1.18 19.04
CA GLY A 59 -7.26 2.21 18.06
C GLY A 59 -6.26 3.24 18.59
N ARG A 60 -5.57 2.91 19.68
CA ARG A 60 -4.64 3.75 20.45
C ARG A 60 -3.23 3.17 20.42
N LYS A 61 -2.83 2.69 19.24
CA LYS A 61 -1.59 1.94 19.02
C LYS A 61 -0.33 2.81 19.09
N ILE A 62 -0.41 4.09 18.76
CA ILE A 62 0.77 4.98 18.72
C ILE A 62 0.38 6.34 19.31
N LEU A 63 0.55 6.48 20.63
CA LEU A 63 0.23 7.69 21.37
C LEU A 63 1.49 8.56 21.54
N PRO A 64 1.35 9.90 21.72
CA PRO A 64 2.40 10.68 22.35
C PRO A 64 2.69 10.15 23.75
N LEU A 65 3.95 10.19 24.17
CA LEU A 65 4.32 9.95 25.56
C LEU A 65 3.51 10.86 26.49
N GLY A 66 3.10 10.35 27.65
CA GLY A 66 2.29 11.05 28.65
C GLY A 66 0.78 10.95 28.40
N VAL A 67 0.35 10.34 27.29
CA VAL A 67 -1.06 10.03 27.02
C VAL A 67 -1.43 8.64 27.53
N GLY A 68 -0.52 7.68 27.40
CA GLY A 68 -0.78 6.27 27.70
C GLY A 68 -0.85 5.99 29.21
N THR A 69 -1.74 5.09 29.61
CA THR A 69 -1.91 4.68 31.01
C THR A 69 -0.72 3.85 31.51
N GLU A 70 0.05 3.22 30.62
CA GLU A 70 1.18 2.36 30.98
C GLU A 70 2.54 3.06 30.91
N ASP A 71 2.60 4.34 30.52
CA ASP A 71 3.83 5.05 30.19
C ASP A 71 4.84 5.06 31.35
N VAL A 72 4.40 5.43 32.55
CA VAL A 72 5.25 5.45 33.76
C VAL A 72 5.83 4.06 34.05
N LYS A 73 4.99 3.03 33.98
CA LYS A 73 5.39 1.64 34.25
C LYS A 73 6.40 1.14 33.22
N VAL A 74 6.15 1.40 31.94
CA VAL A 74 7.07 1.02 30.85
C VAL A 74 8.41 1.74 31.01
N LEU A 75 8.42 3.04 31.25
CA LEU A 75 9.66 3.79 31.48
C LEU A 75 10.42 3.31 32.71
N ARG A 76 9.72 2.94 33.80
CA ARG A 76 10.36 2.28 34.96
C ARG A 76 11.01 0.96 34.59
N ILE A 77 10.36 0.13 33.76
CA ILE A 77 10.93 -1.14 33.28
C ILE A 77 12.19 -0.88 32.44
N VAL A 78 12.16 0.09 31.52
CA VAL A 78 13.32 0.45 30.69
C VAL A 78 14.47 1.00 31.55
N ARG A 79 14.17 1.86 32.53
CA ARG A 79 15.17 2.37 33.47
C ARG A 79 15.78 1.26 34.32
N ALA A 80 14.94 0.37 34.85
CA ALA A 80 15.37 -0.75 35.68
C ALA A 80 16.15 -1.82 34.90
N SER A 81 15.96 -1.94 33.58
CA SER A 81 16.75 -2.86 32.75
C SER A 81 18.19 -2.40 32.56
N GLY A 82 18.53 -1.15 32.91
CA GLY A 82 19.87 -0.59 32.71
C GLY A 82 20.22 -0.35 31.24
N TYR A 83 19.22 -0.17 30.37
CA TYR A 83 19.49 0.11 28.95
C TYR A 83 20.12 1.50 28.81
N SER A 84 21.30 1.55 28.20
CA SER A 84 22.08 2.78 27.97
C SER A 84 22.32 3.09 26.49
N GLY A 85 21.67 2.35 25.59
CA GLY A 85 21.76 2.56 24.15
C GLY A 85 20.82 3.67 23.64
N PRO A 86 20.82 3.91 22.32
CA PRO A 86 19.95 4.91 21.69
C PRO A 86 18.47 4.72 21.99
N ILE A 87 17.80 5.81 22.35
CA ILE A 87 16.35 5.90 22.47
C ILE A 87 15.82 6.72 21.30
N GLY A 88 14.92 6.15 20.50
CA GLY A 88 14.19 6.89 19.49
C GLY A 88 12.81 7.32 19.97
N ILE A 89 12.28 8.39 19.39
CA ILE A 89 10.90 8.85 19.57
C ILE A 89 10.13 8.54 18.30
N LEU A 90 9.03 7.81 18.44
CA LEU A 90 8.32 7.24 17.29
C LEU A 90 7.21 8.17 16.79
N ASN A 91 7.27 8.55 15.51
CA ASN A 91 6.18 9.18 14.77
C ASN A 91 5.74 8.31 13.57
N HIS A 92 5.32 7.07 13.83
CA HIS A 92 4.78 6.21 12.77
C HIS A 92 3.29 6.48 12.56
N THR A 93 2.95 7.76 12.33
CA THR A 93 1.60 8.27 12.11
C THR A 93 1.61 9.26 10.93
N ASN A 94 0.44 9.77 10.54
CA ASN A 94 0.33 10.80 9.50
C ASN A 94 0.47 12.24 10.04
N GLU A 95 0.76 12.38 11.33
CA GLU A 95 0.86 13.68 12.00
C GLU A 95 2.19 14.36 11.67
N ASP A 96 2.19 15.69 11.71
CA ASP A 96 3.38 16.50 11.50
C ASP A 96 4.55 16.04 12.40
N ALA A 97 5.73 15.85 11.80
CA ALA A 97 6.86 15.23 12.48
C ALA A 97 7.47 16.12 13.56
N GLU A 98 7.54 17.44 13.32
CA GLU A 98 8.01 18.39 14.32
C GLU A 98 7.03 18.47 15.49
N GLY A 99 5.74 18.67 15.19
CA GLY A 99 4.68 18.74 16.20
C GLY A 99 4.61 17.48 17.05
N ARG A 100 4.68 16.29 16.43
CA ARG A 100 4.66 15.02 17.17
C ARG A 100 5.92 14.78 17.98
N LEU A 101 7.09 15.22 17.51
CA LEU A 101 8.31 15.17 18.30
C LEU A 101 8.19 16.06 19.54
N LEU A 102 7.74 17.31 19.38
CA LEU A 102 7.52 18.25 20.48
C LEU A 102 6.53 17.70 21.52
N ASP A 103 5.43 17.09 21.06
CA ASP A 103 4.45 16.46 21.96
C ASP A 103 5.07 15.33 22.78
N ASN A 104 5.88 14.47 22.17
CA ASN A 104 6.57 13.40 22.89
C ASN A 104 7.64 13.92 23.87
N LEU A 105 8.34 15.02 23.53
CA LEU A 105 9.30 15.64 24.43
C LEU A 105 8.62 16.27 25.64
N ASP A 106 7.52 17.00 25.43
CA ASP A 106 6.70 17.57 26.51
C ASP A 106 6.13 16.45 27.40
N GLY A 107 5.64 15.38 26.79
CA GLY A 107 5.16 14.18 27.47
C GLY A 107 6.23 13.47 28.30
N LEU A 108 7.43 13.29 27.73
CA LEU A 108 8.57 12.69 28.43
C LEU A 108 9.01 13.55 29.62
N ALA A 109 9.11 14.87 29.44
CA ALA A 109 9.44 15.80 30.51
C ALA A 109 8.42 15.74 31.66
N TRP A 110 7.13 15.53 31.34
CA TRP A 110 6.07 15.34 32.33
C TRP A 110 6.16 13.98 33.05
N LEU A 111 6.58 12.92 32.37
CA LEU A 111 6.70 11.56 32.93
C LEU A 111 7.94 11.36 33.80
N LEU A 112 9.07 11.99 33.46
CA LEU A 112 10.37 11.74 34.12
C LEU A 112 10.33 11.91 35.65
N PRO A 113 9.77 12.99 36.22
CA PRO A 113 9.67 13.13 37.68
C PRO A 113 8.86 12.02 38.36
N GLN A 114 7.83 11.50 37.67
CA GLN A 114 6.95 10.44 38.18
C GLN A 114 7.67 9.09 38.27
N LEU A 115 8.81 8.91 37.59
CA LEU A 115 9.60 7.69 37.75
C LEU A 115 10.18 7.58 39.16
N ASP A 116 10.40 8.70 39.84
CA ASP A 116 10.90 8.78 41.22
C ASP A 116 9.76 8.99 42.24
N ASP A 117 8.56 8.51 41.91
CA ASP A 117 7.34 8.59 42.73
C ASP A 117 6.90 10.02 43.09
N ASN A 118 7.40 11.04 42.40
CA ASN A 118 6.87 12.41 42.54
C ASN A 118 5.45 12.51 41.97
N PRO A 119 4.57 13.34 42.56
CA PRO A 119 3.23 13.55 42.03
C PRO A 119 3.29 14.16 40.61
N PRO A 120 2.35 13.80 39.72
CA PRO A 120 2.30 14.37 38.38
C PRO A 120 2.01 15.88 38.44
N GLY A 121 2.81 16.67 37.71
CA GLY A 121 2.51 18.08 37.47
C GLY A 121 1.34 18.28 36.48
N PRO A 122 1.07 19.52 36.05
CA PRO A 122 0.08 19.80 35.01
C PRO A 122 0.40 19.03 33.72
N LYS A 123 -0.60 18.33 33.17
CA LYS A 123 -0.43 17.56 31.93
C LYS A 123 -0.13 18.51 30.76
N PRO A 124 0.84 18.20 29.89
CA PRO A 124 1.15 19.04 28.74
C PRO A 124 -0.02 19.12 27.76
N LYS A 125 -0.12 20.27 27.09
CA LYS A 125 -1.08 20.48 26.00
C LYS A 125 -0.43 20.10 24.68
N TYR A 126 -0.81 18.96 24.14
CA TYR A 126 -0.27 18.45 22.88
C TYR A 126 -0.81 19.23 21.67
N ARG A 127 0.03 19.37 20.65
CA ARG A 127 -0.19 20.09 19.39
C ARG A 127 -0.89 19.21 18.36
N THR A 128 -0.49 17.94 18.29
CA THR A 128 -0.89 16.95 17.29
C THR A 128 -1.74 15.82 17.88
N TRP A 129 -2.23 15.98 19.11
CA TRP A 129 -3.02 14.95 19.80
C TRP A 129 -4.24 15.53 20.51
N SER A 130 -5.35 14.80 20.44
CA SER A 130 -6.54 15.02 21.26
C SER A 130 -7.10 13.67 21.72
N ASP A 131 -7.69 13.61 22.92
CA ASP A 131 -8.29 12.38 23.47
C ASP A 131 -9.62 11.97 22.80
N LYS A 132 -10.00 12.66 21.72
CA LYS A 132 -11.12 12.22 20.87
C LYS A 132 -10.65 11.00 20.06
N PRO A 133 -11.40 9.89 20.05
CA PRO A 133 -11.06 8.76 19.20
C PRO A 133 -10.95 9.24 17.75
N ALA A 134 -9.81 9.00 17.12
CA ALA A 134 -9.70 9.12 15.67
C ALA A 134 -10.76 8.18 15.07
N ALA A 135 -11.58 8.72 14.15
CA ALA A 135 -12.57 7.92 13.46
C ALA A 135 -11.89 6.67 12.89
N THR A 136 -12.38 5.50 13.29
CA THR A 136 -11.95 4.19 12.78
C THR A 136 -11.95 4.24 11.26
N ALA A 137 -10.77 4.18 10.64
CA ALA A 137 -10.65 4.10 9.19
C ALA A 137 -11.07 2.70 8.71
N PRO A 138 -12.16 2.56 7.92
CA PRO A 138 -12.37 1.37 7.13
C PRO A 138 -11.55 1.51 5.85
N GLY A 139 -10.77 0.48 5.54
CA GLY A 139 -10.06 0.40 4.27
C GLY A 139 -11.05 0.51 3.11
N THR A 140 -10.96 1.61 2.37
CA THR A 140 -11.42 1.72 0.98
C THR A 140 -10.55 2.76 0.29
N THR A 141 -9.99 2.40 -0.85
CA THR A 141 -9.40 3.35 -1.79
C THR A 141 -10.47 4.31 -2.31
N ALA A 142 -10.41 5.57 -1.89
CA ALA A 142 -10.87 6.72 -2.66
C ALA A 142 -10.04 7.95 -2.25
N LYS A 143 -8.86 8.08 -2.86
CA LYS A 143 -8.14 9.36 -2.98
C LYS A 143 -9.00 10.28 -3.84
N LEU A 144 -9.67 11.24 -3.22
CA LEU A 144 -10.06 12.54 -3.81
C LEU A 144 -10.52 13.45 -2.66
N LEU A 145 -9.63 13.68 -1.68
CA LEU A 145 -9.75 14.87 -0.84
C LEU A 145 -9.08 16.01 -1.61
N VAL A 146 -9.89 16.87 -2.21
CA VAL A 146 -9.44 18.15 -2.74
C VAL A 146 -10.11 19.21 -1.88
N ALA A 147 -9.31 20.08 -1.26
CA ALA A 147 -9.84 21.26 -0.58
C ALA A 147 -10.74 22.03 -1.54
N GLY A 148 -11.90 22.48 -1.08
CA GLY A 148 -12.90 23.14 -1.90
C GLY A 148 -12.33 24.29 -2.73
N GLN A 149 -12.83 24.45 -3.95
CA GLN A 149 -12.51 25.56 -4.85
C GLN A 149 -13.81 26.12 -5.41
N SER A 150 -13.91 27.45 -5.48
CA SER A 150 -14.97 28.12 -6.23
C SER A 150 -14.68 28.00 -7.73
N VAL A 151 -15.63 27.46 -8.49
CA VAL A 151 -15.58 27.39 -9.96
C VAL A 151 -16.90 27.88 -10.55
N PRO A 152 -16.96 28.37 -11.81
CA PRO A 152 -18.22 28.85 -12.38
C PRO A 152 -19.35 27.81 -12.33
N SER A 153 -20.54 28.24 -11.88
CA SER A 153 -21.74 27.40 -11.78
C SER A 153 -22.50 27.31 -13.11
N LEU A 154 -23.70 26.71 -13.07
CA LEU A 154 -24.64 26.48 -14.18
C LEU A 154 -24.78 27.69 -15.13
N ASN A 155 -24.86 28.90 -14.58
CA ASN A 155 -24.83 30.15 -15.33
C ASN A 155 -24.47 31.31 -14.39
N LYS A 156 -24.40 32.53 -14.94
CA LYS A 156 -24.02 33.75 -14.19
C LYS A 156 -24.93 34.06 -12.99
N GLU A 157 -26.21 33.72 -13.05
CA GLU A 157 -27.17 33.96 -11.96
C GLU A 157 -26.88 33.07 -10.76
N PHE A 158 -26.31 31.88 -10.96
CA PHE A 158 -25.89 30.95 -9.90
C PHE A 158 -24.48 31.20 -9.36
N GLY A 159 -23.71 32.11 -9.95
CA GLY A 159 -22.37 32.43 -9.44
C GLY A 159 -21.39 31.26 -9.52
N ASN A 160 -20.86 30.80 -8.39
CA ASN A 160 -19.84 29.76 -8.31
C ASN A 160 -20.32 28.49 -7.59
N ALA A 161 -19.95 27.33 -8.16
CA ALA A 161 -20.13 26.03 -7.56
C ALA A 161 -18.90 25.59 -6.75
N LEU A 162 -19.12 24.66 -5.82
CA LEU A 162 -18.08 23.92 -5.13
C LEU A 162 -17.51 22.82 -6.03
N LYS A 163 -16.18 22.82 -6.20
CA LYS A 163 -15.39 21.67 -6.65
C LYS A 163 -14.52 21.17 -5.49
N GLY A 164 -14.55 19.88 -5.17
CA GLY A 164 -13.86 19.33 -3.99
C GLY A 164 -14.79 19.30 -2.77
N SER A 165 -14.26 19.51 -1.57
CA SER A 165 -15.03 19.39 -0.32
C SER A 165 -15.04 20.64 0.55
N TYR A 166 -16.14 20.84 1.28
CA TYR A 166 -16.31 21.86 2.31
C TYR A 166 -17.01 21.27 3.53
N PHE A 167 -16.49 21.56 4.72
CA PHE A 167 -17.00 21.04 6.00
C PHE A 167 -17.30 22.19 6.97
N GLN A 168 -18.43 22.08 7.67
CA GLN A 168 -18.81 23.00 8.74
C GLN A 168 -19.17 22.20 9.99
N GLN A 169 -18.42 22.43 11.07
CA GLN A 169 -18.76 21.94 12.40
C GLN A 169 -19.94 22.77 12.90
N ASP A 170 -21.12 22.17 13.07
CA ASP A 170 -22.28 22.90 13.56
C ASP A 170 -23.20 22.05 14.44
N ASN A 171 -23.76 22.69 15.47
CA ASN A 171 -24.68 22.06 16.42
C ASN A 171 -26.15 22.12 15.96
N GLU A 172 -26.42 22.68 14.77
CA GLU A 172 -27.74 22.84 14.14
C GLU A 172 -28.52 21.51 13.97
N PRO A 173 -29.85 21.56 13.79
CA PRO A 173 -30.72 20.39 13.76
C PRO A 173 -30.78 19.74 12.36
N PHE A 174 -29.64 19.49 11.71
CA PHE A 174 -29.59 18.73 10.46
C PHE A 174 -30.10 17.28 10.60
N ARG A 175 -30.36 16.85 11.85
CA ARG A 175 -30.87 15.52 12.24
C ARG A 175 -32.38 15.47 12.54
N THR A 176 -33.05 16.62 12.60
CA THR A 176 -34.47 16.69 13.00
C THR A 176 -35.36 16.48 11.79
N LEU A 177 -36.16 15.40 11.85
CA LEU A 177 -37.17 15.10 10.85
C LEU A 177 -38.51 15.80 11.20
N PRO A 178 -39.34 16.14 10.21
CA PRO A 178 -39.10 16.02 8.76
C PRO A 178 -38.06 17.03 8.21
N LEU A 179 -37.27 16.59 7.23
CA LEU A 179 -36.19 17.33 6.59
C LEU A 179 -36.28 17.23 5.06
N THR A 180 -36.02 18.34 4.37
CA THR A 180 -35.77 18.36 2.92
C THR A 180 -34.32 18.76 2.67
N ILE A 181 -33.64 18.01 1.80
CA ILE A 181 -32.34 18.32 1.23
C ILE A 181 -32.54 18.70 -0.23
N GLU A 182 -32.04 19.86 -0.63
CA GLU A 182 -32.07 20.32 -2.01
C GLU A 182 -30.65 20.70 -2.45
N CYS A 183 -30.24 20.32 -3.66
CA CYS A 183 -29.00 20.80 -4.26
C CYS A 183 -29.02 20.70 -5.78
N ARG A 184 -28.11 21.41 -6.43
CA ARG A 184 -27.75 21.18 -7.83
C ARG A 184 -26.40 20.50 -7.88
N ALA A 185 -26.23 19.56 -8.80
CA ALA A 185 -24.91 19.01 -9.07
C ALA A 185 -24.71 18.66 -10.54
N ARG A 186 -23.44 18.68 -10.95
CA ARG A 186 -22.97 18.19 -12.25
C ARG A 186 -21.92 17.12 -12.02
N LEU A 187 -22.24 15.87 -12.34
CA LEU A 187 -21.41 14.71 -12.04
C LEU A 187 -20.92 14.07 -13.33
N THR A 188 -19.62 13.82 -13.46
CA THR A 188 -19.01 13.32 -14.72
C THR A 188 -18.52 11.89 -14.65
N SER A 189 -18.27 11.36 -13.44
CA SER A 189 -17.77 10.01 -13.25
C SER A 189 -18.69 9.19 -12.36
N LYS A 190 -18.76 7.90 -12.66
CA LYS A 190 -19.35 6.87 -11.81
C LYS A 190 -18.34 5.82 -11.42
N ASP A 191 -17.03 6.06 -11.52
CA ASP A 191 -16.02 5.07 -11.10
C ASP A 191 -16.01 4.88 -9.57
N HIS A 192 -16.41 5.92 -8.85
CA HIS A 192 -16.47 5.97 -7.39
C HIS A 192 -17.83 6.49 -6.91
N PHE A 193 -18.04 6.48 -5.59
CA PHE A 193 -19.18 7.17 -5.00
C PHE A 193 -18.99 8.68 -5.12
N ASN A 194 -20.08 9.43 -5.36
CA ASN A 194 -20.06 10.89 -5.29
C ASN A 194 -20.93 11.35 -4.13
N ILE A 195 -20.33 11.88 -3.06
CA ILE A 195 -21.08 12.43 -1.92
C ILE A 195 -21.46 13.88 -2.21
N LEU A 196 -22.75 14.18 -2.33
CA LEU A 196 -23.23 15.54 -2.58
C LEU A 196 -23.27 16.34 -1.27
N THR A 197 -23.93 15.78 -0.27
CA THR A 197 -23.99 16.35 1.08
C THR A 197 -24.24 15.26 2.11
N ALA A 198 -23.60 15.38 3.27
CA ALA A 198 -23.71 14.43 4.36
C ALA A 198 -23.78 15.15 5.72
N SER A 199 -24.58 14.60 6.63
CA SER A 199 -24.68 15.06 8.02
C SER A 199 -24.25 13.95 8.97
N ASP A 200 -23.48 14.34 9.99
CA ASP A 200 -22.85 13.45 10.98
C ASP A 200 -21.92 12.38 10.38
N ALA A 201 -21.09 11.75 11.22
CA ALA A 201 -20.33 10.57 10.81
C ALA A 201 -21.27 9.35 10.63
N LYS A 202 -20.90 8.39 9.77
CA LYS A 202 -21.70 7.16 9.51
C LYS A 202 -22.01 6.33 10.76
N SER A 203 -21.24 6.50 11.83
CA SER A 203 -21.48 5.87 13.13
C SER A 203 -22.68 6.45 13.90
N SER A 204 -23.17 7.63 13.52
CA SER A 204 -24.35 8.25 14.12
C SER A 204 -25.64 7.60 13.61
N ALA A 205 -26.57 7.27 14.51
CA ALA A 205 -27.88 6.76 14.11
C ALA A 205 -28.72 7.76 13.31
N THR A 206 -28.42 9.07 13.42
CA THR A 206 -29.10 10.13 12.66
C THR A 206 -28.35 10.54 11.40
N HIS A 207 -27.29 9.82 11.02
CA HIS A 207 -26.58 10.08 9.78
C HIS A 207 -27.51 10.02 8.58
N TRP A 208 -27.29 10.94 7.66
CA TRP A 208 -27.80 10.85 6.31
C TRP A 208 -26.75 11.36 5.32
N GLU A 209 -26.76 10.80 4.11
CA GLU A 209 -25.96 11.30 2.99
C GLU A 209 -26.76 11.19 1.69
N LEU A 210 -26.76 12.26 0.90
CA LEU A 210 -27.23 12.28 -0.48
C LEU A 210 -26.03 12.05 -1.39
N TYR A 211 -26.08 11.01 -2.22
CA TYR A 211 -24.91 10.54 -2.96
C TYR A 211 -25.28 9.83 -4.26
N THR A 212 -24.28 9.47 -5.07
CA THR A 212 -24.45 8.51 -6.17
C THR A 212 -23.61 7.25 -5.98
N HIS A 213 -24.15 6.11 -6.42
CA HIS A 213 -23.46 4.82 -6.34
C HIS A 213 -22.25 4.73 -7.28
N ALA A 214 -21.16 4.15 -6.78
CA ALA A 214 -20.06 3.71 -7.63
C ALA A 214 -20.55 2.69 -8.67
N LYS A 215 -19.93 2.74 -9.84
CA LYS A 215 -20.19 2.00 -11.10
C LYS A 215 -21.55 2.26 -11.76
N ARG A 216 -22.56 2.63 -10.97
CA ARG A 216 -23.95 2.77 -11.44
C ARG A 216 -24.35 4.22 -11.68
N GLY A 217 -23.74 5.16 -10.96
CA GLY A 217 -24.05 6.59 -11.04
C GLY A 217 -25.44 6.96 -10.54
N THR A 218 -26.14 6.03 -9.85
CA THR A 218 -27.54 6.24 -9.47
C THR A 218 -27.68 7.12 -8.23
N LEU A 219 -28.57 8.11 -8.28
CA LEU A 219 -28.87 8.98 -7.12
C LEU A 219 -29.49 8.15 -5.99
N ALA A 220 -28.95 8.29 -4.79
CA ALA A 220 -29.38 7.57 -3.61
C ALA A 220 -29.26 8.44 -2.35
N LEU A 221 -30.02 8.04 -1.33
CA LEU A 221 -29.93 8.59 0.01
C LEU A 221 -29.66 7.45 0.99
N TYR A 222 -28.65 7.58 1.85
CA TYR A 222 -28.33 6.56 2.83
C TYR A 222 -28.66 7.03 4.25
N LEU A 223 -29.51 6.28 4.96
CA LEU A 223 -29.88 6.49 6.37
C LEU A 223 -29.69 5.18 7.16
N PRO A 224 -28.50 4.91 7.72
CA PRO A 224 -28.20 3.64 8.39
C PRO A 224 -29.15 3.34 9.56
N GLY A 225 -29.50 4.36 10.35
CA GLY A 225 -30.42 4.21 11.47
C GLY A 225 -31.89 4.01 11.09
N ARG A 226 -32.26 4.18 9.81
CA ARG A 226 -33.68 4.18 9.35
C ARG A 226 -33.94 3.36 8.08
N GLY A 227 -33.12 2.35 7.80
CA GLY A 227 -33.36 1.39 6.71
C GLY A 227 -32.22 1.24 5.70
N GLY A 228 -31.13 1.97 5.88
CA GLY A 228 -29.94 1.87 5.05
C GLY A 228 -30.09 2.63 3.74
N ASP A 229 -29.95 1.94 2.61
CA ASP A 229 -29.85 2.55 1.28
C ASP A 229 -31.20 2.74 0.57
N PHE A 230 -31.43 3.94 0.07
CA PHE A 230 -32.61 4.36 -0.70
C PHE A 230 -32.19 4.79 -2.10
N ASP A 231 -32.03 3.81 -2.99
CA ASP A 231 -31.47 3.98 -4.33
C ASP A 231 -32.55 4.16 -5.41
N SER A 232 -32.54 5.32 -6.08
CA SER A 232 -33.52 5.70 -7.10
C SER A 232 -33.45 4.85 -8.38
N LYS A 233 -32.32 4.16 -8.62
CA LYS A 233 -32.01 3.46 -9.87
C LYS A 233 -31.86 4.36 -11.10
N VAL A 234 -31.81 5.69 -10.93
CA VAL A 234 -31.64 6.65 -12.03
C VAL A 234 -30.20 7.16 -12.05
N ASP A 235 -29.45 6.83 -13.11
CA ASP A 235 -28.09 7.33 -13.36
C ASP A 235 -28.13 8.84 -13.67
N VAL A 236 -27.32 9.61 -12.95
CA VAL A 236 -27.20 11.08 -13.06
C VAL A 236 -25.76 11.53 -13.25
N CYS A 237 -24.85 10.60 -13.57
CA CYS A 237 -23.44 10.89 -13.84
C CYS A 237 -23.20 11.06 -15.35
N ASP A 238 -23.96 11.94 -15.99
CA ASP A 238 -23.97 12.19 -17.43
C ASP A 238 -23.26 13.48 -17.85
N GLY A 239 -22.67 14.20 -16.88
CA GLY A 239 -22.02 15.48 -17.08
C GLY A 239 -22.97 16.65 -17.30
N GLN A 240 -24.28 16.50 -17.08
CA GLN A 240 -25.25 17.59 -17.07
C GLN A 240 -25.53 18.08 -15.64
N TRP A 241 -26.09 19.29 -15.54
CA TRP A 241 -26.58 19.81 -14.27
C TRP A 241 -27.97 19.24 -13.97
N HIS A 242 -28.13 18.68 -12.78
CA HIS A 242 -29.42 18.21 -12.28
C HIS A 242 -29.82 18.95 -11.02
N ASP A 243 -31.13 19.12 -10.84
CA ASP A 243 -31.76 19.60 -9.61
C ASP A 243 -32.27 18.43 -8.77
N PHE A 244 -31.74 18.27 -7.57
CA PHE A 244 -32.09 17.19 -6.65
C PHE A 244 -32.91 17.71 -5.48
N VAL A 245 -33.95 16.96 -5.13
CA VAL A 245 -34.70 17.12 -3.89
C VAL A 245 -34.82 15.76 -3.22
N ALA A 246 -34.48 15.68 -1.94
CA ALA A 246 -34.66 14.49 -1.12
C ALA A 246 -35.42 14.86 0.15
N ASN A 247 -36.61 14.27 0.32
CA ASN A 247 -37.39 14.40 1.53
C ASN A 247 -37.18 13.20 2.44
N ILE A 248 -37.02 13.49 3.72
CA ILE A 248 -36.92 12.51 4.79
C ILE A 248 -37.99 12.88 5.82
N ASP A 249 -39.00 12.05 5.96
CA ASP A 249 -39.95 12.14 7.07
C ASP A 249 -39.91 10.85 7.91
N GLU A 250 -40.77 10.74 8.92
CA GLU A 250 -40.76 9.55 9.79
C GLU A 250 -41.25 8.27 9.10
N GLN A 251 -41.97 8.41 8.00
CA GLN A 251 -42.65 7.33 7.30
C GLN A 251 -41.98 6.98 5.98
N ASN A 252 -41.39 7.94 5.26
CA ASN A 252 -40.90 7.77 3.90
C ASN A 252 -39.63 8.60 3.59
N VAL A 253 -38.82 8.05 2.68
CA VAL A 253 -37.89 8.80 1.85
C VAL A 253 -38.50 8.96 0.47
N THR A 254 -38.46 10.18 -0.07
CA THR A 254 -38.85 10.44 -1.46
C THR A 254 -37.77 11.27 -2.16
N LEU A 255 -37.44 10.90 -3.40
CA LEU A 255 -36.41 11.56 -4.21
C LEU A 255 -37.02 12.12 -5.50
N TRP A 256 -36.58 13.32 -5.88
CA TRP A 256 -36.90 13.96 -7.14
C TRP A 256 -35.62 14.35 -7.88
N ILE A 257 -35.67 14.21 -9.20
CA ILE A 257 -34.63 14.66 -10.13
C ILE A 257 -35.33 15.57 -11.15
N ASP A 258 -34.85 16.80 -11.29
CA ASP A 258 -35.37 17.80 -12.24
C ASP A 258 -36.89 17.99 -12.15
N GLY A 259 -37.41 17.98 -10.92
CA GLY A 259 -38.83 18.14 -10.60
C GLY A 259 -39.69 16.90 -10.79
N LYS A 260 -39.15 15.79 -11.30
CA LYS A 260 -39.85 14.50 -11.43
C LYS A 260 -39.59 13.62 -10.21
N GLN A 261 -40.64 13.08 -9.59
CA GLN A 261 -40.50 12.08 -8.53
C GLN A 261 -39.98 10.78 -9.14
N VAL A 262 -38.83 10.30 -8.65
CA VAL A 262 -38.17 9.09 -9.18
C VAL A 262 -38.20 7.92 -8.20
N PHE A 263 -38.41 8.19 -6.91
CA PHE A 263 -38.35 7.16 -5.88
C PHE A 263 -39.18 7.53 -4.64
N THR A 264 -39.89 6.55 -4.06
CA THR A 264 -40.52 6.63 -2.73
C THR A 264 -40.39 5.27 -2.05
N LYS A 265 -39.97 5.25 -0.78
CA LYS A 265 -39.96 4.02 0.04
C LYS A 265 -40.12 4.37 1.52
N ALA A 266 -40.77 3.47 2.26
CA ALA A 266 -40.96 3.64 3.68
C ALA A 266 -39.65 3.56 4.48
N THR A 267 -39.51 4.41 5.50
CA THR A 267 -38.41 4.39 6.48
C THR A 267 -38.69 3.40 7.60
N GLN A 268 -37.63 2.95 8.26
CA GLN A 268 -37.73 2.16 9.49
C GLN A 268 -37.66 3.06 10.73
N PRO A 269 -38.20 2.61 11.88
CA PRO A 269 -37.96 3.26 13.17
C PRO A 269 -36.46 3.41 13.44
N LEU A 270 -36.09 4.51 14.10
CA LEU A 270 -34.68 4.82 14.40
C LEU A 270 -34.04 3.69 15.23
N LYS A 271 -32.89 3.20 14.77
CA LYS A 271 -32.04 2.24 15.49
C LYS A 271 -30.65 2.81 15.72
N GLY A 272 -30.13 2.61 16.94
CA GLY A 272 -28.80 3.04 17.37
C GLY A 272 -28.81 4.39 18.11
N THR A 273 -27.61 4.89 18.43
CA THR A 273 -27.42 6.12 19.21
C THR A 273 -27.08 7.30 18.29
N PRO A 274 -27.84 8.41 18.33
CA PRO A 274 -27.47 9.64 17.64
C PRO A 274 -26.18 10.23 18.22
N THR A 275 -25.26 10.63 17.35
CA THR A 275 -24.05 11.36 17.73
C THR A 275 -23.96 12.62 16.89
N ALA A 276 -23.90 13.78 17.53
CA ALA A 276 -23.76 15.04 16.83
C ALA A 276 -22.38 15.14 16.17
N GLY A 277 -22.36 15.47 14.89
CA GLY A 277 -21.18 15.80 14.11
C GLY A 277 -21.28 17.20 13.53
N GLY A 278 -21.11 17.30 12.21
CA GLY A 278 -21.30 18.52 11.44
C GLY A 278 -21.92 18.19 10.09
N ILE A 279 -21.79 19.12 9.15
CA ILE A 279 -22.25 18.95 7.77
C ILE A 279 -21.08 19.04 6.80
N ALA A 280 -21.09 18.19 5.77
CA ALA A 280 -20.12 18.21 4.70
C ALA A 280 -20.81 18.30 3.33
N PHE A 281 -20.12 18.93 2.38
CA PHE A 281 -20.49 19.04 0.97
C PHE A 281 -19.34 18.53 0.14
N GLY A 282 -19.64 17.73 -0.89
CA GLY A 282 -18.60 17.11 -1.73
C GLY A 282 -17.77 16.03 -1.02
N SER A 283 -18.11 15.66 0.22
CA SER A 283 -17.49 14.57 0.95
C SER A 283 -18.37 14.06 2.09
N LEU A 284 -17.97 12.93 2.68
CA LEU A 284 -18.40 12.56 4.03
C LEU A 284 -17.87 13.54 5.08
N VAL A 285 -18.51 13.54 6.25
CA VAL A 285 -18.08 14.34 7.42
C VAL A 285 -16.69 13.92 7.92
N ASP A 286 -16.36 12.64 7.86
CA ASP A 286 -15.01 12.13 8.17
C ASP A 286 -14.03 12.28 6.99
N GLN A 287 -14.50 12.87 5.89
CA GLN A 287 -13.75 13.14 4.66
C GLN A 287 -13.19 11.89 3.96
N SER A 288 -13.64 10.68 4.32
CA SER A 288 -13.11 9.43 3.76
C SER A 288 -13.54 9.15 2.30
N ILE A 289 -14.64 9.74 1.84
CA ILE A 289 -15.16 9.62 0.47
C ILE A 289 -15.54 11.01 -0.03
N GLY A 290 -15.15 11.35 -1.26
CA GLY A 290 -15.37 12.66 -1.91
C GLY A 290 -16.45 12.66 -3.00
N CYS A 291 -16.36 13.63 -3.90
CA CYS A 291 -17.23 13.81 -5.07
C CYS A 291 -16.40 14.20 -6.28
N ASP A 292 -16.59 13.50 -7.41
CA ASP A 292 -16.03 13.86 -8.71
C ASP A 292 -17.07 14.62 -9.54
N GLY A 293 -17.33 15.85 -9.12
CA GLY A 293 -18.30 16.73 -9.75
C GLY A 293 -18.35 18.11 -9.12
N LEU A 294 -19.34 18.90 -9.56
CA LEU A 294 -19.62 20.24 -9.06
C LEU A 294 -20.93 20.22 -8.27
N ILE A 295 -20.97 20.92 -7.14
CA ILE A 295 -22.16 21.02 -6.27
C ILE A 295 -22.46 22.50 -6.04
N ASP A 296 -23.73 22.88 -6.13
CA ASP A 296 -24.16 24.25 -5.89
C ASP A 296 -25.60 24.36 -5.39
N ASP A 297 -25.98 25.54 -4.92
CA ASP A 297 -27.34 25.94 -4.57
C ASP A 297 -27.98 24.97 -3.57
N VAL A 298 -27.23 24.61 -2.52
CA VAL A 298 -27.63 23.63 -1.51
C VAL A 298 -28.52 24.31 -0.48
N ARG A 299 -29.72 23.77 -0.24
CA ARG A 299 -30.64 24.23 0.80
C ARG A 299 -31.16 23.08 1.65
N LEU A 300 -31.11 23.26 2.96
CA LEU A 300 -31.77 22.37 3.92
C LEU A 300 -32.97 23.08 4.54
N THR A 301 -34.13 22.41 4.61
CA THR A 301 -35.34 22.99 5.19
C THR A 301 -36.05 22.04 6.15
N ARG A 302 -36.69 22.60 7.18
CA ARG A 302 -37.59 21.87 8.07
C ARG A 302 -38.90 21.59 7.35
N GLY A 303 -39.33 20.33 7.35
CA GLY A 303 -40.52 19.88 6.62
C GLY A 303 -40.21 19.12 5.35
N VAL A 304 -41.29 18.64 4.72
CA VAL A 304 -41.29 17.98 3.40
C VAL A 304 -41.65 19.01 2.35
N MET A 305 -40.80 19.19 1.33
CA MET A 305 -41.00 20.17 0.26
C MET A 305 -41.28 19.50 -1.08
N LYS A 306 -42.06 20.14 -1.95
CA LYS A 306 -42.15 19.75 -3.36
C LYS A 306 -41.11 20.52 -4.17
N PRO A 307 -40.53 19.93 -5.23
CA PRO A 307 -39.64 20.65 -6.14
C PRO A 307 -40.34 21.90 -6.70
N ARG A 308 -39.60 23.00 -6.78
CA ARG A 308 -40.08 24.25 -7.38
C ARG A 308 -39.57 24.35 -8.80
N LYS A 309 -40.45 24.70 -9.74
CA LYS A 309 -40.03 25.06 -11.09
C LYS A 309 -39.34 26.42 -11.05
N GLY A 310 -38.09 26.48 -11.52
CA GLY A 310 -37.35 27.73 -11.61
C GLY A 310 -35.93 27.51 -12.13
N SER A 311 -35.40 28.55 -12.79
CA SER A 311 -34.02 28.61 -13.29
C SER A 311 -33.16 29.60 -12.51
N ALA A 312 -33.62 30.05 -11.34
CA ALA A 312 -32.93 31.00 -10.48
C ALA A 312 -32.43 30.32 -9.18
N PRO A 313 -31.40 30.88 -8.52
CA PRO A 313 -30.91 30.38 -7.23
C PRO A 313 -32.00 30.31 -6.16
N ARG A 314 -31.84 29.39 -5.21
CA ARG A 314 -32.75 29.24 -4.08
C ARG A 314 -32.64 30.44 -3.15
N LEU A 315 -33.79 30.98 -2.77
CA LEU A 315 -33.89 31.99 -1.73
C LEU A 315 -34.11 31.33 -0.37
N ARG A 316 -33.61 31.99 0.68
CA ARG A 316 -33.89 31.61 2.07
C ARG A 316 -35.38 31.82 2.36
N MET A 317 -35.96 30.91 3.13
CA MET A 317 -37.34 30.92 3.61
C MET A 317 -37.40 30.76 5.13
N ASP A 318 -38.56 31.00 5.73
CA ASP A 318 -38.78 30.88 7.18
C ASP A 318 -38.43 29.50 7.75
N ASN A 319 -38.58 28.44 6.96
CA ASN A 319 -38.24 27.07 7.36
C ASN A 319 -36.84 26.63 6.91
N THR A 320 -36.02 27.52 6.33
CA THR A 320 -34.67 27.19 5.87
C THR A 320 -33.70 27.09 7.04
N ILE A 321 -33.10 25.92 7.20
CA ILE A 321 -32.08 25.62 8.21
C ILE A 321 -30.73 26.15 7.72
N GLY A 322 -30.37 25.88 6.46
CA GLY A 322 -29.13 26.38 5.87
C GLY A 322 -29.25 26.54 4.35
N LEU A 323 -28.44 27.44 3.79
CA LEU A 323 -28.36 27.76 2.37
C LEU A 323 -26.89 28.03 2.03
N TRP A 324 -26.34 27.30 1.06
CA TRP A 324 -24.95 27.42 0.60
C TRP A 324 -24.92 27.57 -0.92
N ASN A 325 -24.35 28.68 -1.38
CA ASN A 325 -24.17 29.05 -2.79
C ASN A 325 -22.69 29.09 -3.22
N PHE A 326 -21.76 28.78 -2.31
CA PHE A 326 -20.30 28.67 -2.54
C PHE A 326 -19.59 29.85 -3.27
N ASP A 327 -20.26 30.99 -3.43
CA ASP A 327 -19.75 32.18 -4.13
C ASP A 327 -18.48 32.76 -3.48
N ASN A 328 -18.36 32.64 -2.16
CA ASN A 328 -17.28 33.21 -1.35
C ASN A 328 -16.46 32.13 -0.62
N LEU A 329 -16.33 30.94 -1.21
CA LEU A 329 -15.64 29.82 -0.56
C LEU A 329 -14.18 30.15 -0.22
N ASP A 330 -13.50 30.92 -1.07
CA ASP A 330 -12.11 31.36 -0.85
C ASP A 330 -11.93 32.21 0.42
N ALA A 331 -12.99 32.89 0.89
CA ALA A 331 -12.96 33.65 2.15
C ALA A 331 -13.21 32.76 3.39
N LEU A 332 -13.73 31.54 3.19
CA LEU A 332 -14.09 30.59 4.23
C LEU A 332 -13.06 29.46 4.40
N LEU A 333 -12.17 29.29 3.42
CA LEU A 333 -11.10 28.30 3.45
C LEU A 333 -9.78 28.92 3.91
N PRO A 334 -8.90 28.16 4.62
CA PRO A 334 -7.56 28.63 4.89
C PRO A 334 -6.83 28.94 3.57
N PRO A 335 -5.96 29.97 3.54
CA PRO A 335 -5.24 30.33 2.32
C PRO A 335 -4.47 29.10 1.80
N PRO A 336 -4.49 28.85 0.48
CA PRO A 336 -3.78 27.72 -0.09
C PRO A 336 -2.29 27.83 0.25
N ALA A 337 -1.65 26.68 0.49
CA ALA A 337 -0.20 26.65 0.69
C ALA A 337 0.51 27.33 -0.49
N PRO A 338 1.56 28.13 -0.24
CA PRO A 338 2.32 28.77 -1.31
C PRO A 338 2.84 27.72 -2.28
N LYS A 339 2.88 28.05 -3.58
CA LYS A 339 3.42 27.13 -4.59
C LYS A 339 4.93 26.95 -4.34
N PRO A 340 5.46 25.71 -4.38
CA PRO A 340 6.89 25.51 -4.27
C PRO A 340 7.63 26.26 -5.39
N ALA A 341 8.75 26.88 -5.05
CA ALA A 341 9.62 27.53 -6.02
C ALA A 341 10.13 26.53 -7.07
N GLU A 342 10.35 27.01 -8.30
CA GLU A 342 10.88 26.17 -9.36
C GLU A 342 12.33 25.74 -9.05
N PHE A 343 12.58 24.44 -9.08
CA PHE A 343 13.90 23.85 -8.90
C PHE A 343 14.10 22.70 -9.86
N LYS A 344 15.07 22.85 -10.77
CA LYS A 344 15.45 21.85 -11.77
C LYS A 344 16.96 21.60 -11.62
N PRO A 345 17.38 20.79 -10.63
CA PRO A 345 18.80 20.52 -10.42
C PRO A 345 19.40 19.84 -11.65
N ASP A 346 20.63 20.24 -12.01
CA ASP A 346 21.41 19.51 -13.01
C ASP A 346 21.61 18.05 -12.55
N ARG A 347 21.61 17.10 -13.49
CA ARG A 347 21.83 15.68 -13.21
C ARG A 347 23.26 15.42 -12.73
N LYS A 348 24.23 16.16 -13.25
CA LYS A 348 25.65 15.96 -12.92
C LYS A 348 25.87 16.08 -11.40
N PRO A 349 26.51 15.11 -10.72
CA PRO A 349 26.85 15.22 -9.31
C PRO A 349 27.70 16.47 -9.02
N LEU A 350 27.58 17.04 -7.83
CA LEU A 350 28.41 18.16 -7.37
C LEU A 350 29.90 17.76 -7.36
N ASN A 351 30.19 16.51 -6.97
CA ASN A 351 31.51 15.90 -7.13
C ASN A 351 31.40 14.63 -8.00
N PRO A 352 31.71 14.72 -9.31
CA PRO A 352 31.67 13.57 -10.22
C PRO A 352 32.67 12.47 -9.86
N ASP A 353 33.80 12.81 -9.22
CA ASP A 353 34.84 11.84 -8.87
C ASP A 353 34.38 10.90 -7.75
N ASP A 354 33.48 11.37 -6.87
CA ASP A 354 32.82 10.53 -5.85
C ASP A 354 31.71 9.65 -6.45
N ASN A 355 31.29 9.92 -7.69
CA ASN A 355 30.15 9.30 -8.35
C ASN A 355 30.52 8.88 -9.78
N VAL A 356 31.65 8.21 -9.98
CA VAL A 356 32.19 7.87 -11.32
C VAL A 356 31.19 7.17 -12.24
N HIS A 357 30.22 6.46 -11.68
CA HIS A 357 29.16 5.74 -12.40
C HIS A 357 27.88 6.57 -12.66
N TRP A 358 27.90 7.89 -12.44
CA TRP A 358 26.69 8.73 -12.58
C TRP A 358 26.12 8.76 -14.01
N GLN A 359 26.93 8.42 -15.02
CA GLN A 359 26.51 8.33 -16.42
C GLN A 359 26.08 6.93 -16.84
N GLU A 360 26.21 5.92 -15.98
CA GLU A 360 25.75 4.56 -16.28
C GLU A 360 24.25 4.55 -16.58
N PHE A 361 23.83 3.66 -17.46
CA PHE A 361 22.44 3.58 -17.93
C PHE A 361 21.42 3.46 -16.79
N VAL A 362 21.78 2.75 -15.71
CA VAL A 362 20.94 2.61 -14.50
C VAL A 362 20.67 3.96 -13.81
N ASN A 363 21.59 4.92 -13.94
CA ASN A 363 21.54 6.25 -13.33
C ASN A 363 21.04 7.35 -14.29
N ARG A 364 20.49 6.99 -15.46
CA ARG A 364 20.14 7.95 -16.52
C ARG A 364 19.17 9.07 -16.10
N GLU A 365 18.37 8.86 -15.07
CA GLU A 365 17.45 9.85 -14.49
C GLU A 365 17.77 10.17 -13.02
N ARG A 366 18.89 9.66 -12.50
CA ARG A 366 19.25 9.78 -11.09
C ARG A 366 19.48 11.23 -10.72
N ILE A 367 18.82 11.66 -9.64
CA ILE A 367 19.07 12.97 -9.04
C ILE A 367 20.15 12.81 -7.96
N PHE A 368 21.33 13.31 -8.27
CA PHE A 368 22.43 13.41 -7.30
C PHE A 368 22.36 14.73 -6.53
N ASP A 369 22.70 14.68 -5.24
CA ASP A 369 22.90 15.87 -4.38
C ASP A 369 21.72 16.84 -4.31
N PHE A 370 20.47 16.33 -4.33
CA PHE A 370 19.28 17.19 -4.41
C PHE A 370 19.29 18.34 -3.39
N TYR A 371 19.47 18.02 -2.10
CA TYR A 371 19.47 19.03 -1.04
C TYR A 371 20.69 19.96 -1.10
N GLY A 372 21.85 19.44 -1.50
CA GLY A 372 23.05 20.26 -1.70
C GLY A 372 22.82 21.29 -2.81
N LYS A 373 22.30 20.86 -3.96
CA LYS A 373 21.96 21.74 -5.08
C LYS A 373 20.83 22.70 -4.73
N GLN A 374 19.84 22.25 -3.96
CA GLN A 374 18.72 23.08 -3.50
C GLN A 374 19.22 24.22 -2.61
N ALA A 375 20.07 23.91 -1.64
CA ALA A 375 20.69 24.90 -0.78
C ALA A 375 21.52 25.90 -1.59
N LEU A 376 22.39 25.41 -2.50
CA LEU A 376 23.23 26.25 -3.36
C LEU A 376 22.42 27.20 -4.25
N GLN A 377 21.22 26.82 -4.69
CA GLN A 377 20.33 27.68 -5.45
C GLN A 377 19.64 28.71 -4.55
N PHE A 378 18.90 28.26 -3.54
CA PHE A 378 18.01 29.14 -2.78
C PHE A 378 18.74 30.03 -1.78
N MET A 379 19.91 29.64 -1.26
CA MET A 379 20.73 30.52 -0.41
C MET A 379 21.18 31.80 -1.13
N LYS A 380 21.17 31.81 -2.47
CA LYS A 380 21.50 32.99 -3.28
C LYS A 380 20.30 33.91 -3.53
N GLN A 381 19.08 33.44 -3.28
CA GLN A 381 17.85 34.21 -3.52
C GLN A 381 17.49 35.05 -2.29
N LYS A 382 17.16 36.33 -2.52
CA LYS A 382 16.68 37.25 -1.49
C LYS A 382 15.48 38.04 -2.06
N PRO A 383 14.27 37.95 -1.46
CA PRO A 383 13.93 37.09 -0.31
C PRO A 383 13.98 35.60 -0.65
N LEU A 384 14.04 34.75 0.39
CA LEU A 384 13.85 33.31 0.20
C LEU A 384 12.42 33.04 -0.26
N PRO A 385 12.18 32.03 -1.13
CA PRO A 385 10.83 31.62 -1.46
C PRO A 385 10.06 31.15 -0.22
N GLU A 386 8.76 31.41 -0.19
CA GLU A 386 7.86 30.98 0.90
C GLU A 386 7.80 29.45 1.05
N LEU A 387 7.97 28.72 -0.06
CA LEU A 387 8.07 27.26 -0.06
C LEU A 387 9.13 26.80 -1.08
N ILE A 388 10.06 25.96 -0.62
CA ILE A 388 11.03 25.28 -1.48
C ILE A 388 10.51 23.88 -1.85
N PRO A 389 10.86 23.34 -3.03
CA PRO A 389 10.31 22.07 -3.50
C PRO A 389 10.82 20.88 -2.70
N GLN A 390 9.96 19.88 -2.50
CA GLN A 390 10.36 18.63 -1.87
C GLN A 390 11.23 17.77 -2.82
N PHE A 391 11.96 16.81 -2.26
CA PHE A 391 12.69 15.82 -3.05
C PHE A 391 11.70 15.02 -3.93
N PRO A 392 11.84 15.05 -5.27
CA PRO A 392 10.89 14.39 -6.16
C PRO A 392 11.09 12.87 -6.22
N GLY A 393 12.09 12.34 -5.51
CA GLY A 393 12.47 10.94 -5.56
C GLY A 393 13.74 10.73 -6.37
N LEU A 394 14.24 9.50 -6.27
CA LEU A 394 15.57 9.07 -6.70
C LEU A 394 15.80 9.25 -8.22
N ASP A 395 14.79 8.98 -9.04
CA ASP A 395 14.81 9.22 -10.49
C ASP A 395 13.81 10.34 -10.90
N GLY A 396 13.62 11.35 -10.06
CA GLY A 396 12.79 12.53 -10.39
C GLY A 396 11.27 12.33 -10.34
N GLY A 397 10.79 11.18 -9.89
CA GLY A 397 9.38 10.97 -9.52
C GLY A 397 8.40 10.83 -10.69
N GLN A 398 8.89 10.85 -11.93
CA GLN A 398 8.02 10.78 -13.12
C GLN A 398 7.53 9.37 -13.44
N GLN A 399 8.26 8.34 -13.00
CA GLN A 399 8.06 6.96 -13.45
C GLN A 399 7.41 6.05 -12.38
N GLY A 400 6.82 6.63 -11.32
CA GLY A 400 6.14 5.89 -10.26
C GLY A 400 7.09 5.15 -9.31
N HIS A 401 6.58 4.11 -8.62
CA HIS A 401 7.29 3.43 -7.52
C HIS A 401 8.57 2.71 -7.97
N TRP A 402 8.62 2.24 -9.22
CA TRP A 402 9.74 1.46 -9.75
C TRP A 402 10.84 2.30 -10.39
N GLY A 403 10.73 3.64 -10.30
CA GLY A 403 11.65 4.55 -10.95
C GLY A 403 11.70 4.29 -12.44
N ASN A 404 12.89 4.40 -13.03
CA ASN A 404 13.03 4.25 -14.48
C ASN A 404 12.91 2.80 -15.01
N GLN A 405 12.48 1.84 -14.21
CA GLN A 405 12.29 0.45 -14.60
C GLN A 405 10.80 0.10 -14.73
N ASN A 406 10.43 -0.64 -15.78
CA ASN A 406 9.06 -1.05 -16.04
C ASN A 406 8.94 -2.40 -16.76
N ASP A 407 7.74 -2.98 -16.67
CA ASP A 407 7.37 -4.27 -17.26
C ASP A 407 7.36 -4.28 -18.80
N GLN A 408 7.24 -3.13 -19.46
CA GLN A 408 7.08 -3.06 -20.92
C GLN A 408 8.41 -3.00 -21.67
N VAL A 409 9.44 -2.41 -21.05
CA VAL A 409 10.70 -2.09 -21.72
C VAL A 409 11.89 -2.69 -20.98
N THR A 410 12.07 -2.42 -19.69
CA THR A 410 13.32 -2.79 -19.01
C THR A 410 13.36 -4.24 -18.54
N TRP A 411 12.21 -4.79 -18.13
CA TRP A 411 12.12 -6.18 -17.66
C TRP A 411 11.62 -7.15 -18.73
N LYS A 412 11.18 -6.65 -19.88
CA LYS A 412 10.73 -7.49 -20.99
C LYS A 412 11.94 -8.03 -21.75
N ASP A 413 12.25 -9.31 -21.60
CA ASP A 413 13.44 -9.93 -22.15
C ASP A 413 13.19 -11.42 -22.43
N ASN A 414 13.31 -11.82 -23.70
CA ASN A 414 13.02 -13.17 -24.17
C ASN A 414 14.23 -14.13 -24.13
N ARG A 415 15.41 -13.67 -23.68
CA ARG A 415 16.63 -14.48 -23.74
C ARG A 415 16.55 -15.77 -22.92
N PHE A 416 15.88 -15.74 -21.76
CA PHE A 416 15.67 -16.95 -20.96
C PHE A 416 14.82 -17.98 -21.71
N ALA A 417 13.71 -17.53 -22.32
CA ALA A 417 12.84 -18.39 -23.12
C ALA A 417 13.56 -19.00 -24.35
N ALA A 418 14.58 -18.31 -24.88
CA ALA A 418 15.41 -18.79 -25.97
C ALA A 418 16.62 -19.64 -25.52
N SER A 419 16.85 -19.78 -24.21
CA SER A 419 17.98 -20.54 -23.67
C SER A 419 17.83 -22.05 -23.89
N ASP A 420 18.94 -22.78 -23.80
CA ASP A 420 18.89 -24.24 -23.74
C ASP A 420 18.41 -24.73 -22.36
N HIS A 421 17.14 -25.12 -22.29
CA HIS A 421 16.50 -25.65 -21.09
C HIS A 421 16.85 -27.11 -20.78
N GLY A 422 17.61 -27.78 -21.65
CA GLY A 422 18.05 -29.14 -21.43
C GLY A 422 16.94 -30.19 -21.38
N SER A 423 17.14 -31.22 -20.56
CA SER A 423 16.22 -32.35 -20.41
C SER A 423 15.30 -32.26 -19.19
N VAL A 424 15.52 -31.31 -18.28
CA VAL A 424 14.75 -31.17 -17.01
C VAL A 424 14.53 -29.70 -16.69
N PHE A 425 13.30 -29.34 -16.34
CA PHE A 425 12.96 -27.98 -15.94
C PHE A 425 11.95 -27.98 -14.78
N SER A 426 12.35 -27.42 -13.63
CA SER A 426 11.49 -27.26 -12.47
C SER A 426 10.76 -25.91 -12.52
N CYS A 427 9.44 -25.91 -12.40
CA CYS A 427 8.63 -24.73 -12.66
C CYS A 427 7.22 -24.79 -12.08
N VAL A 428 6.49 -23.67 -12.22
CA VAL A 428 5.03 -23.69 -12.27
C VAL A 428 4.61 -24.09 -13.68
N PHE A 429 4.13 -25.31 -13.88
CA PHE A 429 3.70 -25.79 -15.19
C PHE A 429 2.28 -25.36 -15.53
N LYS A 430 2.02 -25.06 -16.81
CA LYS A 430 0.69 -24.78 -17.36
C LYS A 430 0.47 -25.52 -18.68
N GLY A 431 -0.53 -26.39 -18.75
CA GLY A 431 -0.81 -27.14 -19.97
C GLY A 431 -1.78 -28.29 -19.72
N ALA A 432 -2.38 -28.87 -20.76
CA ALA A 432 -3.36 -29.97 -20.63
C ALA A 432 -4.55 -29.67 -19.68
N GLY A 433 -4.90 -28.39 -19.52
CA GLY A 433 -5.90 -27.92 -18.55
C GLY A 433 -5.44 -28.04 -17.08
N LEU A 434 -4.14 -28.14 -16.82
CA LEU A 434 -3.53 -28.23 -15.50
C LEU A 434 -2.68 -26.99 -15.21
N THR A 435 -2.60 -26.63 -13.93
CA THR A 435 -1.61 -25.69 -13.37
C THR A 435 -0.96 -26.34 -12.17
N ILE A 436 0.32 -26.65 -12.24
CA ILE A 436 1.04 -27.43 -11.23
C ILE A 436 2.18 -26.57 -10.65
N PRO A 437 2.06 -26.07 -9.40
CA PRO A 437 3.05 -25.15 -8.82
C PRO A 437 4.44 -25.74 -8.59
N LYS A 438 4.53 -27.04 -8.26
CA LYS A 438 5.80 -27.76 -8.03
C LYS A 438 6.03 -28.82 -9.09
N ALA A 439 6.03 -28.40 -10.34
CA ALA A 439 6.23 -29.31 -11.46
C ALA A 439 7.71 -29.54 -11.75
N VAL A 440 8.02 -30.77 -12.17
CA VAL A 440 9.28 -31.11 -12.84
C VAL A 440 8.93 -31.63 -14.23
N CYS A 441 9.19 -30.81 -15.24
CA CYS A 441 9.04 -31.20 -16.64
C CYS A 441 10.30 -31.94 -17.11
N VAL A 442 10.13 -33.05 -17.81
CA VAL A 442 11.22 -33.85 -18.36
C VAL A 442 11.02 -34.05 -19.86
N ARG A 443 12.10 -33.92 -20.61
CA ARG A 443 12.17 -34.20 -22.06
C ARG A 443 12.96 -35.49 -22.28
N ASP A 444 12.30 -36.49 -22.88
CA ASP A 444 12.86 -37.78 -23.24
C ASP A 444 12.65 -38.07 -24.74
N GLY A 445 13.66 -37.73 -25.54
CA GLY A 445 13.55 -37.77 -27.00
C GLY A 445 12.52 -36.76 -27.51
N ASP A 446 11.55 -37.24 -28.30
CA ASP A 446 10.41 -36.44 -28.79
C ASP A 446 9.24 -36.38 -27.79
N THR A 447 9.27 -37.20 -26.74
CA THR A 447 8.24 -37.20 -25.70
C THR A 447 8.68 -36.31 -24.53
N SER A 448 7.77 -35.50 -24.03
CA SER A 448 7.94 -34.74 -22.80
C SER A 448 6.83 -35.10 -21.82
N TYR A 449 7.10 -34.98 -20.52
CA TYR A 449 6.12 -35.23 -19.48
C TYR A 449 6.31 -34.33 -18.27
N VAL A 450 5.26 -34.19 -17.47
CA VAL A 450 5.27 -33.39 -16.24
C VAL A 450 5.00 -34.26 -15.03
N PHE A 451 5.92 -34.21 -14.08
CA PHE A 451 5.78 -34.80 -12.76
C PHE A 451 5.33 -33.72 -11.77
N ASP A 452 4.27 -33.99 -11.03
CA ASP A 452 3.76 -33.16 -9.94
C ASP A 452 4.40 -33.62 -8.64
N ALA A 453 5.26 -32.80 -8.03
CA ALA A 453 5.99 -33.19 -6.83
C ALA A 453 5.13 -33.20 -5.55
N ASP A 454 4.00 -32.49 -5.54
CA ASP A 454 3.07 -32.51 -4.40
C ASP A 454 2.16 -33.73 -4.48
N GLU A 455 1.68 -34.06 -5.67
CA GLU A 455 0.90 -35.28 -5.90
C GLU A 455 1.78 -36.53 -6.07
N ILE A 456 3.08 -36.39 -6.32
CA ILE A 456 4.02 -37.52 -6.52
C ILE A 456 3.62 -38.41 -7.72
N ALA A 457 3.21 -37.79 -8.82
CA ALA A 457 2.73 -38.49 -10.01
C ALA A 457 3.07 -37.77 -11.32
N ILE A 458 3.20 -38.55 -12.40
CA ILE A 458 3.19 -38.02 -13.77
C ILE A 458 1.74 -37.64 -14.10
N ARG A 459 1.53 -36.40 -14.56
CA ARG A 459 0.18 -35.87 -14.81
C ARG A 459 -0.19 -35.73 -16.28
N ALA A 460 0.80 -35.57 -17.14
CA ALA A 460 0.60 -35.46 -18.58
C ALA A 460 1.87 -35.80 -19.36
N THR A 461 1.67 -36.29 -20.59
CA THR A 461 2.71 -36.53 -21.61
C THR A 461 2.32 -35.84 -22.91
N TRP A 462 3.29 -35.32 -23.65
CA TRP A 462 3.09 -34.64 -24.94
C TRP A 462 4.28 -34.86 -25.87
N THR A 463 4.11 -34.58 -27.17
CA THR A 463 5.19 -34.68 -28.17
C THR A 463 5.37 -33.41 -28.98
N GLY A 464 6.49 -33.29 -29.69
CA GLY A 464 6.77 -32.18 -30.60
C GLY A 464 7.18 -30.87 -29.93
N GLY A 465 7.66 -30.93 -28.68
CA GLY A 465 8.13 -29.78 -27.92
C GLY A 465 8.40 -30.12 -26.45
N PHE A 466 8.69 -29.10 -25.65
CA PHE A 466 8.96 -29.24 -24.21
C PHE A 466 8.20 -28.20 -23.40
N ILE A 467 8.84 -27.09 -23.09
CA ILE A 467 8.24 -25.98 -22.38
C ILE A 467 8.47 -24.68 -23.14
N LYS A 468 7.52 -23.76 -23.01
CA LYS A 468 7.58 -22.42 -23.57
C LYS A 468 7.43 -21.39 -22.46
N LEU A 469 8.41 -20.51 -22.35
CA LEU A 469 8.40 -19.37 -21.42
C LEU A 469 7.97 -18.10 -22.15
N GLY A 470 7.48 -17.11 -21.41
CA GLY A 470 7.22 -15.76 -21.93
C GLY A 470 8.46 -14.86 -21.86
N ASP A 471 8.28 -13.60 -22.23
CA ASP A 471 9.32 -12.55 -22.15
C ASP A 471 9.10 -11.57 -20.98
N ALA A 472 7.93 -11.62 -20.34
CA ALA A 472 7.60 -10.77 -19.21
C ALA A 472 8.52 -11.06 -18.01
N ARG A 473 9.20 -10.02 -17.51
CA ARG A 473 10.20 -10.10 -16.43
C ARG A 473 11.24 -11.18 -16.66
N HIS A 474 11.95 -11.09 -17.78
CA HIS A 474 12.97 -12.06 -18.20
C HIS A 474 12.43 -13.50 -18.33
N GLY A 475 11.12 -13.67 -18.52
CA GLY A 475 10.46 -14.97 -18.59
C GLY A 475 10.14 -15.61 -17.23
N PHE A 476 10.35 -14.90 -16.11
CA PHE A 476 9.99 -15.39 -14.79
C PHE A 476 8.49 -15.28 -14.49
N MET A 477 7.75 -14.46 -15.24
CA MET A 477 6.31 -14.37 -15.09
C MET A 477 5.57 -15.39 -15.93
N GLY A 478 4.47 -15.92 -15.38
CA GLY A 478 3.50 -16.71 -16.13
C GLY A 478 3.67 -18.23 -16.02
N GLY A 479 4.82 -18.73 -15.56
CA GLY A 479 5.13 -20.16 -15.50
C GLY A 479 5.55 -20.75 -16.85
N ALA A 480 5.80 -22.05 -16.89
CA ALA A 480 6.21 -22.77 -18.09
C ALA A 480 5.00 -23.41 -18.79
N ALA A 481 4.67 -22.92 -19.98
CA ALA A 481 3.61 -23.48 -20.79
C ALA A 481 4.05 -24.78 -21.47
N MET A 482 3.15 -25.75 -21.60
CA MET A 482 3.37 -26.95 -22.44
C MET A 482 3.56 -26.53 -23.90
N ASP A 483 4.67 -26.96 -24.50
CA ASP A 483 4.93 -26.75 -25.92
C ASP A 483 4.84 -28.08 -26.65
N GLY A 484 3.96 -28.18 -27.64
CA GLY A 484 3.67 -29.41 -28.38
C GLY A 484 2.23 -29.91 -28.22
N LYS A 485 2.00 -31.16 -28.61
CA LYS A 485 0.67 -31.79 -28.65
C LYS A 485 0.50 -32.79 -27.52
N LEU A 486 -0.53 -32.59 -26.71
CA LEU A 486 -0.92 -33.52 -25.65
C LEU A 486 -1.12 -34.93 -26.22
N THR A 487 -0.47 -35.91 -25.60
CA THR A 487 -0.62 -37.33 -25.92
C THR A 487 -1.54 -38.00 -24.91
N GLN A 488 -1.27 -37.81 -23.61
CA GLN A 488 -2.06 -38.42 -22.55
C GLN A 488 -2.09 -37.53 -21.30
N LYS A 489 -3.23 -37.56 -20.61
CA LYS A 489 -3.43 -36.97 -19.29
C LYS A 489 -3.72 -38.09 -18.29
N PHE A 490 -3.19 -37.96 -17.08
CA PHE A 490 -3.30 -38.96 -16.03
C PHE A 490 -3.96 -38.34 -14.78
N GLU A 491 -4.83 -39.12 -14.16
CA GLU A 491 -5.36 -38.83 -12.82
C GLU A 491 -4.36 -39.28 -11.76
N THR A 492 -4.44 -38.68 -10.57
CA THR A 492 -3.60 -39.07 -9.44
C THR A 492 -4.29 -40.16 -8.65
N ASN A 493 -3.54 -41.21 -8.27
CA ASN A 493 -4.00 -42.16 -7.27
C ASN A 493 -2.77 -42.87 -6.67
N HIS A 494 -2.59 -42.73 -5.35
CA HIS A 494 -1.55 -43.43 -4.59
C HIS A 494 -2.18 -43.83 -3.26
N ASP A 495 -2.14 -45.12 -2.97
CA ASP A 495 -2.55 -45.64 -1.67
C ASP A 495 -1.36 -45.63 -0.70
N GLY A 496 -1.57 -45.11 0.50
CA GLY A 496 -0.57 -45.14 1.59
C GLY A 496 0.34 -43.91 1.68
N ALA A 497 1.24 -43.94 2.68
CA ALA A 497 2.13 -42.82 3.00
C ALA A 497 3.41 -42.86 2.16
N ILE A 498 3.40 -42.21 1.00
CA ILE A 498 4.56 -42.02 0.13
C ILE A 498 5.15 -40.62 0.29
N THR A 499 6.49 -40.50 0.32
CA THR A 499 7.19 -39.21 0.40
C THR A 499 8.07 -38.99 -0.83
N TYR A 500 7.99 -37.81 -1.43
CA TYR A 500 8.88 -37.42 -2.53
C TYR A 500 10.27 -37.02 -2.00
N MET A 501 11.32 -37.62 -2.55
CA MET A 501 12.71 -37.45 -2.11
C MET A 501 13.57 -36.67 -3.11
N GLY A 502 12.96 -36.13 -4.19
CA GLY A 502 13.67 -35.46 -5.27
C GLY A 502 13.84 -36.32 -6.52
N PHE A 503 14.74 -35.91 -7.41
CA PHE A 503 15.07 -36.67 -8.62
C PHE A 503 16.58 -36.74 -8.83
N TYR A 504 17.01 -37.79 -9.52
CA TYR A 504 18.38 -38.02 -9.94
C TYR A 504 18.49 -37.88 -11.45
N ARG A 505 19.67 -37.49 -11.93
CA ARG A 505 19.95 -37.31 -13.35
C ARG A 505 21.18 -38.09 -13.76
N HIS A 506 21.08 -38.78 -14.90
CA HIS A 506 22.20 -39.44 -15.56
C HIS A 506 22.13 -39.17 -17.06
N GLY A 507 22.92 -38.21 -17.54
CA GLY A 507 22.77 -37.67 -18.89
C GLY A 507 21.37 -37.08 -19.08
N LYS A 508 20.63 -37.55 -20.08
CA LYS A 508 19.24 -37.12 -20.34
C LYS A 508 18.20 -37.84 -19.49
N LYS A 509 18.56 -38.96 -18.84
CA LYS A 509 17.62 -39.77 -18.06
C LYS A 509 17.35 -39.13 -16.69
N VAL A 510 16.10 -39.17 -16.27
CA VAL A 510 15.62 -38.64 -14.99
C VAL A 510 14.94 -39.75 -14.22
N ILE A 511 15.25 -39.87 -12.92
CA ILE A 511 14.64 -40.85 -12.03
C ILE A 511 14.07 -40.12 -10.83
N PHE A 512 12.75 -40.22 -10.64
CA PHE A 512 12.07 -39.67 -9.47
C PHE A 512 12.22 -40.62 -8.30
N SER A 513 12.72 -40.10 -7.18
CA SER A 513 12.92 -40.86 -5.96
C SER A 513 11.75 -40.64 -5.02
N THR A 514 11.19 -41.74 -4.52
CA THR A 514 10.16 -41.74 -3.50
C THR A 514 10.56 -42.67 -2.36
N SER A 515 9.97 -42.47 -1.18
CA SER A 515 10.10 -43.35 -0.02
C SER A 515 8.72 -43.83 0.39
N ASN A 516 8.57 -45.15 0.53
CA ASN A 516 7.38 -45.77 1.11
C ASN A 516 7.83 -46.65 2.28
N GLU A 517 7.32 -46.37 3.48
CA GLU A 517 7.71 -47.08 4.72
C GLU A 517 9.23 -47.21 4.94
N GLY A 518 10.00 -46.19 4.53
CA GLY A 518 11.45 -46.14 4.65
C GLY A 518 12.24 -46.84 3.53
N VAL A 519 11.56 -47.50 2.59
CA VAL A 519 12.17 -48.09 1.40
C VAL A 519 12.18 -47.07 0.26
N ARG A 520 13.36 -46.74 -0.28
CA ARG A 520 13.48 -45.78 -1.37
C ARG A 520 13.36 -46.47 -2.72
N SER A 521 12.63 -45.87 -3.66
CA SER A 521 12.45 -46.39 -5.03
C SER A 521 13.76 -46.55 -5.82
N ILE A 522 14.80 -45.83 -5.41
CA ILE A 522 16.12 -45.84 -6.03
C ILE A 522 17.04 -46.95 -5.53
N ASP A 523 16.72 -47.63 -4.43
CA ASP A 523 17.55 -48.69 -3.86
C ASP A 523 17.44 -50.02 -4.65
N SER A 524 16.61 -50.05 -5.70
CA SER A 524 16.51 -51.19 -6.61
C SER A 524 17.79 -51.36 -7.45
N LYS A 525 18.16 -52.60 -7.75
CA LYS A 525 19.32 -52.90 -8.62
C LYS A 525 19.22 -52.25 -10.00
N GLU A 526 18.00 -52.03 -10.48
CA GLU A 526 17.72 -51.40 -11.78
C GLU A 526 18.10 -49.91 -11.79
N ASN A 527 17.85 -49.19 -10.69
CA ASN A 527 18.08 -47.74 -10.59
C ASN A 527 19.51 -47.38 -10.12
N ALA A 528 20.22 -48.32 -9.48
CA ALA A 528 21.55 -48.11 -8.91
C ALA A 528 22.62 -47.49 -9.85
N PRO A 529 22.66 -47.78 -11.18
CA PRO A 529 23.63 -47.14 -12.07
C PRO A 529 23.37 -45.65 -12.31
N TYR A 530 22.14 -45.20 -12.17
CA TYR A 530 21.70 -43.87 -12.59
C TYR A 530 21.69 -42.83 -11.46
N VAL A 531 21.91 -43.25 -10.22
CA VAL A 531 21.93 -42.36 -9.03
C VAL A 531 23.32 -41.87 -8.64
N LYS A 532 24.37 -42.27 -9.37
CA LYS A 532 25.76 -41.86 -9.12
C LYS A 532 26.17 -40.57 -9.83
N GLY A 533 25.24 -39.92 -10.52
CA GLY A 533 25.52 -38.82 -11.44
C GLY A 533 26.00 -39.33 -12.81
N GLY A 534 25.67 -38.62 -13.88
CA GLY A 534 26.13 -38.91 -15.24
C GLY A 534 27.14 -37.87 -15.75
N PRO A 535 27.57 -37.98 -17.01
CA PRO A 535 28.38 -36.94 -17.66
C PRO A 535 27.72 -35.56 -17.61
N ALA A 536 28.55 -34.50 -17.56
CA ALA A 536 28.07 -33.12 -17.59
C ALA A 536 27.25 -32.86 -18.86
N GLN A 537 26.07 -32.25 -18.71
CA GLN A 537 25.21 -31.90 -19.84
C GLN A 537 25.77 -30.74 -20.67
N TRP A 538 26.40 -29.78 -19.98
CA TRP A 538 27.02 -28.60 -20.56
C TRP A 538 28.51 -28.61 -20.18
N PRO A 539 29.34 -29.40 -20.88
CA PRO A 539 30.74 -29.64 -20.48
C PRO A 539 31.69 -28.49 -20.85
N GLN A 540 31.25 -27.50 -21.63
CA GLN A 540 32.12 -26.39 -22.05
C GLN A 540 32.38 -25.42 -20.91
N TRP A 541 33.63 -24.98 -20.78
CA TRP A 541 34.00 -23.90 -19.89
C TRP A 541 33.45 -22.56 -20.39
N ILE A 542 32.92 -21.76 -19.47
CA ILE A 542 32.51 -20.38 -19.75
C ILE A 542 33.56 -19.47 -19.12
N GLU A 543 34.36 -18.84 -19.97
CA GLU A 543 35.41 -17.93 -19.55
C GLU A 543 34.90 -16.49 -19.49
N THR A 544 35.37 -15.74 -18.50
CA THR A 544 35.09 -14.30 -18.35
C THR A 544 36.36 -13.59 -17.87
N LYS A 545 36.36 -12.26 -17.92
CA LYS A 545 37.51 -11.43 -17.53
C LYS A 545 37.18 -10.54 -16.35
N GLY A 546 38.19 -10.31 -15.50
CA GLY A 546 38.17 -9.25 -14.51
C GLY A 546 38.78 -7.96 -15.07
N ARG A 547 38.35 -6.81 -14.56
CA ARG A 547 38.99 -5.51 -14.79
C ARG A 547 39.43 -4.92 -13.46
N LEU A 548 40.70 -4.54 -13.35
CA LEU A 548 41.21 -3.89 -12.15
C LEU A 548 40.79 -2.41 -12.10
N GLY A 549 40.39 -1.95 -10.92
CA GLY A 549 40.11 -0.57 -10.64
C GLY A 549 41.40 0.26 -10.59
N THR A 550 41.30 1.54 -10.97
CA THR A 550 42.44 2.49 -10.93
C THR A 550 42.18 3.69 -10.02
N GLN A 551 41.06 3.68 -9.30
CA GLN A 551 40.61 4.78 -8.45
C GLN A 551 41.40 4.87 -7.13
N GLN A 552 41.31 6.02 -6.46
CA GLN A 552 41.93 6.30 -5.16
C GLN A 552 40.92 6.98 -4.22
N PRO A 553 40.98 6.77 -2.89
CA PRO A 553 41.93 5.91 -2.17
C PRO A 553 41.60 4.41 -2.26
N PHE A 554 40.43 4.06 -2.80
CA PHE A 554 40.02 2.67 -3.03
C PHE A 554 39.85 2.43 -4.53
N ALA A 555 40.45 1.35 -5.02
CA ALA A 555 40.20 0.82 -6.35
C ALA A 555 39.04 -0.17 -6.31
N THR A 556 38.12 -0.07 -7.26
CA THR A 556 37.01 -1.03 -7.40
C THR A 556 37.28 -1.94 -8.60
N ASP A 557 37.64 -3.19 -8.33
CA ASP A 557 37.77 -4.22 -9.36
C ASP A 557 36.38 -4.69 -9.80
N THR A 558 36.25 -5.04 -11.08
CA THR A 558 35.01 -5.54 -11.68
C THR A 558 35.21 -6.97 -12.15
N ILE A 559 34.39 -7.90 -11.64
CA ILE A 559 34.28 -9.26 -12.17
C ILE A 559 33.14 -9.24 -13.20
N GLU A 560 33.45 -9.50 -14.48
CA GLU A 560 32.43 -9.53 -15.52
C GLU A 560 31.67 -10.85 -15.51
N LEU A 561 30.37 -10.79 -15.80
CA LEU A 561 29.57 -12.00 -16.04
C LEU A 561 29.59 -12.35 -17.53
N PRO A 562 29.64 -13.64 -17.90
CA PRO A 562 29.62 -14.09 -19.28
C PRO A 562 28.20 -14.05 -19.85
N PHE A 563 27.66 -12.84 -20.01
CA PHE A 563 26.32 -12.63 -20.57
C PHE A 563 26.20 -13.18 -21.99
N GLU A 564 27.31 -13.23 -22.73
CA GLU A 564 27.44 -14.00 -23.97
C GLU A 564 28.01 -15.38 -23.64
N ASN A 565 27.19 -16.42 -23.77
CA ASN A 565 27.59 -17.81 -23.53
C ASN A 565 26.87 -18.74 -24.51
N PRO A 566 27.43 -19.93 -24.80
CA PRO A 566 26.92 -20.81 -25.85
C PRO A 566 25.51 -21.40 -25.58
N TYR A 567 24.98 -21.24 -24.37
CA TYR A 567 23.69 -21.79 -23.97
C TYR A 567 22.59 -20.74 -23.82
N GLY A 568 22.93 -19.46 -24.03
CA GLY A 568 22.02 -18.33 -23.82
C GLY A 568 21.64 -18.10 -22.36
N ALA A 569 22.33 -18.74 -21.41
CA ALA A 569 22.01 -18.69 -20.00
C ALA A 569 22.08 -17.25 -19.46
N LEU A 570 21.09 -16.87 -18.66
CA LEU A 570 21.09 -15.57 -17.98
C LEU A 570 21.71 -15.70 -16.59
N PHE A 571 22.53 -14.72 -16.22
CA PHE A 571 23.20 -14.67 -14.93
C PHE A 571 22.56 -13.59 -14.05
N PHE A 572 21.86 -14.03 -13.00
CA PHE A 572 21.32 -13.19 -11.93
C PHE A 572 21.95 -13.60 -10.60
N ILE A 573 23.25 -13.36 -10.46
CA ILE A 573 24.03 -13.85 -9.34
C ILE A 573 23.76 -13.05 -8.06
N THR A 574 23.80 -13.75 -6.94
CA THR A 574 23.63 -13.23 -5.58
C THR A 574 24.86 -13.49 -4.71
N ALA A 575 25.69 -14.46 -5.09
CA ALA A 575 26.98 -14.70 -4.44
C ALA A 575 28.02 -15.20 -5.45
N HIS A 576 29.29 -15.04 -5.07
CA HIS A 576 30.42 -15.65 -5.76
C HIS A 576 31.51 -16.05 -4.76
N ASP A 577 32.33 -17.01 -5.14
CA ASP A 577 33.56 -17.41 -4.45
C ASP A 577 34.58 -17.91 -5.49
N PHE A 578 35.84 -18.06 -5.11
CA PHE A 578 36.91 -18.53 -5.98
C PHE A 578 37.65 -19.72 -5.38
N PHE A 579 37.85 -20.75 -6.19
CA PHE A 579 38.70 -21.87 -5.84
C PHE A 579 40.18 -21.49 -6.05
N SER A 580 41.09 -22.25 -5.43
CA SER A 580 42.53 -22.00 -5.53
C SER A 580 43.09 -22.14 -6.95
N ASP A 581 42.36 -22.79 -7.86
CA ASP A 581 42.71 -22.94 -9.27
C ASP A 581 42.21 -21.77 -10.15
N GLY A 582 41.58 -20.76 -9.55
CA GLY A 582 41.06 -19.58 -10.24
C GLY A 582 39.65 -19.73 -10.81
N THR A 583 39.02 -20.89 -10.64
CA THR A 583 37.62 -21.09 -11.06
C THR A 583 36.67 -20.40 -10.09
N ALA A 584 35.58 -19.83 -10.61
CA ALA A 584 34.58 -19.14 -9.81
C ALA A 584 33.38 -20.06 -9.50
N ALA A 585 32.97 -20.11 -8.24
CA ALA A 585 31.64 -20.55 -7.85
C ALA A 585 30.70 -19.34 -7.86
N ILE A 586 29.52 -19.48 -8.45
CA ILE A 586 28.50 -18.42 -8.50
C ILE A 586 27.16 -19.00 -8.08
N ALA A 587 26.35 -18.21 -7.36
CA ALA A 587 25.03 -18.63 -6.85
C ALA A 587 23.94 -17.61 -7.14
#